data_AF-A0A948RGA0-F1
#
_entry.id   AF-A0A948RGA0-F1
#
_cell.length_a   1.000
_cell.length_b   1.000
_cell.length_c   1.000
_cell.angle_alpha   90.00
_cell.angle_beta   90.00
_cell.angle_gamma   90.00
#
_symmetry.space_group_name_H-M   'P 1'
#
loop_
_entity.id
_entity.type
_entity.pdbx_description
1 polymer ?
#
loop_
_entity_poly.entity_id
_entity_poly.type
_entity_poly.pdbx_seq_one_letter_code
_entity_poly.pdbx_strand_id
1 'polypeptide(L)'
;MTIYPLNAIRSLALRTQGLVTPNGAESTPTRDVIYRAAEQIGCVQIDTLQMVARAHYLTLWSRLGNYDPADFDALMSATERRLFEGWQHAASIIPLTEYRYQMPHQRRLSAQPGNWYERWLKETHHAEMLPLVLERIRREGALKVSAFERGDHPGGAWWNWRPAKVALEYLYAFGDLMIAGREKFQRIYDLTERVLPEWVDSTEPSPENATVSGSSAV
;
A
#
# COMPACT_ATOMS: atom_id res chain seq x y z
N MET A 1 -35.86 11.25 13.15
CA MET A 1 -34.72 10.34 13.35
C MET A 1 -35.13 8.97 12.85
N THR A 2 -34.53 8.48 11.77
CA THR A 2 -34.86 7.16 11.21
C THR A 2 -34.12 6.09 12.00
N ILE A 3 -34.84 5.11 12.56
CA ILE A 3 -34.26 3.98 13.30
C ILE A 3 -34.34 2.74 12.41
N TYR A 4 -33.19 2.11 12.13
CA TYR A 4 -33.11 0.91 11.31
C TYR A 4 -33.07 -0.36 12.18
N PRO A 5 -33.79 -1.42 11.81
CA PRO A 5 -33.68 -2.72 12.47
C PRO A 5 -32.25 -3.30 12.42
N LEU A 6 -31.82 -3.97 13.51
CA LEU A 6 -30.47 -4.54 13.61
C LEU A 6 -30.15 -5.56 12.50
N ASN A 7 -31.12 -6.37 12.10
CA ASN A 7 -30.97 -7.31 10.99
C ASN A 7 -30.74 -6.59 9.65
N ALA A 8 -31.39 -5.45 9.42
CA ALA A 8 -31.18 -4.65 8.21
C ALA A 8 -29.74 -4.12 8.14
N ILE A 9 -29.21 -3.61 9.25
CA ILE A 9 -27.82 -3.12 9.33
C ILE A 9 -26.80 -4.26 9.16
N ARG A 10 -27.05 -5.44 9.76
CA ARG A 10 -26.19 -6.61 9.58
C ARG A 10 -26.18 -7.09 8.12
N SER A 11 -27.35 -7.22 7.50
CA SER A 11 -27.47 -7.60 6.10
C SER A 11 -26.82 -6.58 5.18
N LEU A 12 -26.95 -5.29 5.48
CA LEU A 12 -26.26 -4.24 4.75
C LEU A 12 -24.74 -4.39 4.88
N ALA A 13 -24.22 -4.57 6.09
CA ALA A 13 -22.78 -4.75 6.33
C ALA A 13 -22.21 -5.99 5.62
N LEU A 14 -22.91 -7.13 5.65
CA LEU A 14 -22.50 -8.33 4.91
C LEU A 14 -22.55 -8.10 3.40
N ARG A 15 -23.59 -7.41 2.91
CA ARG A 15 -23.74 -7.12 1.49
C ARG A 15 -22.66 -6.17 0.99
N THR A 16 -22.40 -5.08 1.70
CA THR A 16 -21.35 -4.11 1.33
C THR A 16 -19.98 -4.76 1.38
N GLN A 17 -19.75 -5.74 2.26
CA GLN A 17 -18.51 -6.50 2.30
C GLN A 17 -18.41 -7.67 1.30
N GLY A 18 -19.45 -7.95 0.50
CA GLY A 18 -19.43 -9.05 -0.47
C GLY A 18 -19.55 -10.44 0.14
N LEU A 19 -20.15 -10.56 1.34
CA LEU A 19 -20.25 -11.81 2.11
C LEU A 19 -21.63 -12.47 2.08
N VAL A 20 -22.50 -12.04 1.14
CA VAL A 20 -23.86 -12.58 0.99
C VAL A 20 -23.98 -13.64 -0.09
N THR A 21 -22.95 -13.80 -0.93
CA THR A 21 -22.88 -14.82 -1.96
C THR A 21 -22.05 -16.00 -1.44
N PRO A 22 -22.56 -17.25 -1.49
CA PRO A 22 -21.79 -18.41 -1.09
C PRO A 22 -20.52 -18.60 -1.94
N ASN A 23 -19.42 -18.97 -1.30
CA ASN A 23 -18.16 -19.29 -1.98
C ASN A 23 -18.35 -20.43 -2.99
N GLY A 24 -17.82 -20.25 -4.21
CA GLY A 24 -17.82 -21.30 -5.24
C GLY A 24 -19.15 -21.50 -5.97
N ALA A 25 -20.12 -20.58 -5.82
CA ALA A 25 -21.34 -20.58 -6.61
C ALA A 25 -21.11 -20.19 -8.09
N GLU A 26 -19.95 -19.63 -8.42
CA GLU A 26 -19.60 -19.10 -9.74
C GLU A 26 -18.34 -19.75 -10.32
N SER A 27 -18.10 -19.52 -11.62
CA SER A 27 -16.87 -19.91 -12.32
C SER A 27 -15.63 -19.26 -11.68
N THR A 28 -14.45 -19.80 -11.97
CA THR A 28 -13.16 -19.23 -11.51
C THR A 28 -13.11 -17.71 -11.74
N PRO A 29 -12.92 -16.90 -10.68
CA PRO A 29 -12.94 -15.44 -10.78
C PRO A 29 -11.85 -14.92 -11.70
N THR A 30 -12.22 -14.00 -12.60
CA THR A 30 -11.24 -13.26 -13.42
C THR A 30 -10.58 -12.15 -12.61
N ARG A 31 -9.49 -11.58 -13.12
CA ARG A 31 -8.84 -10.38 -12.56
C ARG A 31 -9.82 -9.22 -12.32
N ASP A 32 -10.78 -9.00 -13.23
CA ASP A 32 -11.79 -7.94 -13.06
C ASP A 32 -12.77 -8.21 -11.92
N VAL A 33 -13.09 -9.49 -11.65
CA VAL A 33 -13.92 -9.87 -10.51
C VAL A 33 -13.12 -9.70 -9.21
N ILE A 34 -11.84 -10.08 -9.21
CA ILE A 34 -10.94 -9.89 -8.07
C ILE A 34 -10.77 -8.40 -7.75
N TYR A 35 -10.51 -7.56 -8.76
CA TYR A 35 -10.41 -6.11 -8.60
C TYR A 35 -11.69 -5.52 -8.01
N ARG A 36 -12.86 -5.88 -8.56
CA ARG A 36 -14.16 -5.41 -8.05
C ARG A 36 -14.41 -5.80 -6.60
N ALA A 37 -13.97 -6.98 -6.17
CA ALA A 37 -14.07 -7.38 -4.77
C ALA A 37 -13.19 -6.51 -3.85
N ALA A 38 -11.96 -6.20 -4.28
CA ALA A 38 -11.06 -5.29 -3.55
C ALA A 38 -11.61 -3.86 -3.50
N GLU A 39 -12.20 -3.38 -4.61
CA GLU A 39 -12.87 -2.08 -4.71
C GLU A 39 -14.10 -2.00 -3.79
N GLN A 40 -14.95 -3.03 -3.80
CA GLN A 40 -16.14 -3.10 -2.97
C GLN A 40 -15.84 -3.01 -1.47
N ILE A 41 -14.75 -3.62 -1.00
CA ILE A 41 -14.35 -3.58 0.42
C ILE A 41 -13.48 -2.35 0.76
N GLY A 42 -13.07 -1.57 -0.24
CA GLY A 42 -12.26 -0.35 -0.12
C GLY A 42 -10.76 -0.59 0.10
N CYS A 43 -10.37 -1.58 0.90
CA CYS A 43 -8.98 -2.00 1.04
C CYS A 43 -8.84 -3.43 1.58
N VAL A 44 -7.72 -4.08 1.28
CA VAL A 44 -7.35 -5.41 1.79
C VAL A 44 -6.12 -5.28 2.67
N GLN A 45 -6.25 -5.53 3.97
CA GLN A 45 -5.12 -5.43 4.90
C GLN A 45 -4.02 -6.47 4.58
N ILE A 46 -2.77 -6.02 4.56
CA ILE A 46 -1.59 -6.87 4.39
C ILE A 46 -1.20 -7.44 5.76
N ASP A 47 -0.92 -8.75 5.79
CA ASP A 47 -0.42 -9.44 6.97
C ASP A 47 0.87 -10.19 6.63
N THR A 48 1.79 -10.22 7.59
CA THR A 48 3.09 -10.87 7.52
C THR A 48 3.04 -12.34 7.91
N LEU A 49 2.02 -12.76 8.70
CA LEU A 49 1.87 -14.13 9.16
C LEU A 49 1.28 -15.02 8.05
N GLN A 50 1.79 -16.24 7.94
CA GLN A 50 1.44 -17.19 6.88
C GLN A 50 1.33 -18.63 7.39
N MET A 51 0.67 -18.84 8.54
CA MET A 51 0.51 -20.19 9.11
C MET A 51 -0.29 -21.15 8.21
N VAL A 52 -1.27 -20.62 7.47
CA VAL A 52 -2.07 -21.35 6.47
C VAL A 52 -1.93 -20.66 5.11
N ALA A 53 -2.33 -19.40 5.07
CA ALA A 53 -2.07 -18.46 4.00
C ALA A 53 -2.05 -17.05 4.62
N ARG A 54 -1.58 -16.05 3.88
CA ARG A 54 -1.61 -14.65 4.35
C ARG A 54 -3.05 -14.12 4.36
N ALA A 55 -3.35 -13.24 5.32
CA ALA A 55 -4.70 -12.76 5.56
C ALA A 55 -5.35 -12.14 4.32
N HIS A 56 -4.64 -11.30 3.55
CA HIS A 56 -5.18 -10.68 2.34
C HIS A 56 -5.69 -11.70 1.31
N TYR A 57 -5.01 -12.83 1.15
CA TYR A 57 -5.47 -13.87 0.24
C TYR A 57 -6.73 -14.56 0.75
N LEU A 58 -6.80 -14.81 2.06
CA LEU A 58 -7.96 -15.40 2.73
C LEU A 58 -9.18 -14.46 2.71
N THR A 59 -8.95 -13.15 2.86
CA THR A 59 -9.99 -12.12 2.77
C THR A 59 -10.69 -12.15 1.42
N LEU A 60 -9.96 -12.27 0.31
CA LEU A 60 -10.57 -12.39 -1.01
C LEU A 60 -11.19 -13.77 -1.23
N TRP A 61 -10.54 -14.83 -0.76
CA TRP A 61 -11.07 -16.20 -0.85
C TRP A 61 -12.44 -16.33 -0.19
N SER A 62 -12.65 -15.66 0.95
CA SER A 62 -13.94 -15.68 1.67
C SER A 62 -15.10 -15.01 0.93
N ARG A 63 -14.83 -14.35 -0.20
CA ARG A 63 -15.80 -13.61 -1.04
C ARG A 63 -15.92 -14.21 -2.43
N LEU A 64 -14.79 -14.67 -2.96
CA LEU A 64 -14.64 -15.11 -4.34
C LEU A 64 -14.61 -16.64 -4.49
N GLY A 65 -14.39 -17.37 -3.39
CA GLY A 65 -14.08 -18.80 -3.46
C GLY A 65 -12.71 -19.04 -4.09
N ASN A 66 -12.60 -20.09 -4.92
CA ASN A 66 -11.32 -20.50 -5.49
C ASN A 66 -10.89 -19.57 -6.63
N TYR A 67 -9.87 -18.74 -6.38
CA TYR A 67 -9.22 -17.87 -7.36
C TYR A 67 -7.70 -18.08 -7.30
N ASP A 68 -6.98 -17.67 -8.35
CA ASP A 68 -5.52 -17.69 -8.36
C ASP A 68 -4.94 -16.45 -7.65
N PRO A 69 -4.20 -16.59 -6.53
CA PRO A 69 -3.53 -15.46 -5.88
C PRO A 69 -2.60 -14.67 -6.81
N ALA A 70 -2.02 -15.31 -7.84
CA ALA A 70 -1.19 -14.63 -8.83
C ALA A 70 -1.97 -13.59 -9.63
N ASP A 71 -3.28 -13.77 -9.83
CA ASP A 71 -4.13 -12.78 -10.49
C ASP A 71 -4.38 -11.56 -9.60
N PHE A 72 -4.43 -11.74 -8.28
CA PHE A 72 -4.48 -10.60 -7.35
C PHE A 72 -3.13 -9.88 -7.28
N ASP A 73 -2.02 -10.61 -7.23
CA ASP A 73 -0.68 -10.04 -7.25
C ASP A 73 -0.40 -9.29 -8.57
N ALA A 74 -0.92 -9.78 -9.70
CA ALA A 74 -0.81 -9.13 -11.01
C ALA A 74 -1.44 -7.73 -11.02
N LEU A 75 -2.51 -7.48 -10.24
CA LEU A 75 -3.14 -6.16 -10.13
C LEU A 75 -2.25 -5.12 -9.43
N MET A 76 -1.13 -5.53 -8.83
CA MET A 76 -0.07 -4.66 -8.28
C MET A 76 1.20 -4.67 -9.14
N SER A 77 1.22 -5.40 -10.26
CA SER A 77 2.36 -5.46 -11.17
C SER A 77 2.41 -4.25 -12.09
N ALA A 78 3.56 -3.99 -12.72
CA ALA A 78 3.72 -2.85 -13.63
C ALA A 78 2.78 -2.88 -14.86
N THR A 79 2.35 -4.06 -15.32
CA THR A 79 1.58 -4.20 -16.57
C THR A 79 0.07 -4.08 -16.37
N GLU A 80 -0.44 -4.51 -15.22
CA GLU A 80 -1.88 -4.62 -14.94
C GLU A 80 -2.28 -3.80 -13.70
N ARG A 81 -1.48 -2.79 -13.35
CA ARG A 81 -1.63 -2.08 -12.08
C ARG A 81 -3.00 -1.41 -11.97
N ARG A 82 -3.79 -1.88 -11.01
CA ARG A 82 -5.05 -1.25 -10.56
C ARG A 82 -5.11 -1.12 -9.04
N LEU A 83 -4.19 -1.78 -8.35
CA LEU A 83 -4.04 -1.75 -6.90
C LEU A 83 -2.65 -1.23 -6.53
N PHE A 84 -2.55 -0.67 -5.34
CA PHE A 84 -1.28 -0.22 -4.79
C PHE A 84 -1.21 -0.47 -3.29
N GLU A 85 0.01 -0.55 -2.76
CA GLU A 85 0.19 -0.61 -1.31
C GLU A 85 0.16 0.79 -0.72
N GLY A 86 -0.56 0.93 0.39
CA GLY A 86 -0.68 2.17 1.13
C GLY A 86 -0.98 1.94 2.60
N TRP A 87 -1.27 3.02 3.31
CA TRP A 87 -1.72 3.00 4.69
C TRP A 87 -3.20 3.43 4.75
N GLN A 88 -4.08 2.49 5.09
CA GLN A 88 -5.49 2.72 5.39
C GLN A 88 -5.81 2.00 6.70
N HIS A 89 -5.76 2.73 7.83
CA HIS A 89 -5.74 2.19 9.21
C HIS A 89 -4.54 1.27 9.54
N ALA A 90 -4.08 0.45 8.60
CA ALA A 90 -2.88 -0.38 8.62
C ALA A 90 -2.31 -0.53 7.19
N ALA A 91 -1.18 -1.23 7.04
CA ALA A 91 -0.62 -1.56 5.73
C ALA A 91 -1.66 -2.36 4.92
N SER A 92 -2.02 -1.83 3.75
CA SER A 92 -3.15 -2.34 2.96
C SER A 92 -2.86 -2.28 1.47
N ILE A 93 -3.55 -3.14 0.72
CA ILE A 93 -3.67 -3.10 -0.74
C ILE A 93 -4.97 -2.36 -1.07
N ILE A 94 -4.87 -1.30 -1.86
CA ILE A 94 -5.93 -0.30 -2.05
C ILE A 94 -6.16 -0.09 -3.56
N PRO A 95 -7.40 0.10 -4.03
CA PRO A 95 -7.68 0.52 -5.41
C PRO A 95 -7.00 1.83 -5.76
N LEU A 96 -6.35 1.90 -6.92
CA LEU A 96 -5.70 3.13 -7.39
C LEU A 96 -6.68 4.29 -7.62
N THR A 97 -7.97 4.00 -7.79
CA THR A 97 -9.04 5.02 -7.80
C THR A 97 -9.12 5.81 -6.50
N GLU A 98 -8.61 5.25 -5.39
CA GLU A 98 -8.56 5.89 -4.08
C GLU A 98 -7.23 6.63 -3.82
N TYR A 99 -6.29 6.64 -4.77
CA TYR A 99 -4.94 7.19 -4.58
C TYR A 99 -4.95 8.64 -4.09
N ARG A 100 -5.82 9.49 -4.67
CA ARG A 100 -5.91 10.91 -4.31
C ARG A 100 -6.15 11.16 -2.82
N TYR A 101 -6.81 10.25 -2.12
CA TYR A 101 -7.11 10.39 -0.69
C TYR A 101 -5.90 10.13 0.20
N GLN A 102 -4.79 9.62 -0.34
CA GLN A 102 -3.53 9.51 0.40
C GLN A 102 -2.74 10.81 0.45
N MET A 103 -2.92 11.69 -0.54
CA MET A 103 -2.15 12.93 -0.64
C MET A 103 -2.35 13.86 0.57
N PRO A 104 -3.56 14.07 1.11
CA PRO A 104 -3.74 14.85 2.34
C PRO A 104 -3.00 14.25 3.54
N HIS A 105 -2.93 12.91 3.64
CA HIS A 105 -2.18 12.24 4.69
C HIS A 105 -0.67 12.47 4.56
N GLN A 106 -0.13 12.28 3.35
CA GLN A 106 1.29 12.56 3.03
C GLN A 106 1.65 14.03 3.29
N ARG A 107 0.76 14.98 2.96
CA ARG A 107 0.95 16.40 3.27
C ARG A 107 0.93 16.69 4.75
N ARG A 108 0.01 16.08 5.50
CA ARG A 108 -0.02 16.21 6.96
C ARG A 108 1.27 15.68 7.59
N LEU A 109 1.75 14.52 7.12
CA LEU A 109 3.04 13.98 7.53
C LEU A 109 4.21 14.90 7.13
N SER A 110 4.15 15.55 5.97
CA SER A 110 5.17 16.51 5.53
C SER A 110 5.19 17.78 6.39
N ALA A 111 4.03 18.30 6.76
CA ALA A 111 3.90 19.49 7.61
C ALA A 111 4.23 19.20 9.07
N GLN A 112 3.92 17.99 9.55
CA GLN A 112 4.14 17.52 10.91
C GLN A 112 4.67 16.08 10.85
N PRO A 113 5.96 15.91 10.50
CA PRO A 113 6.57 14.58 10.52
C PRO A 113 6.44 14.06 11.94
N GLY A 114 5.67 12.97 12.12
CA GLY A 114 5.39 12.45 13.45
C GLY A 114 6.68 12.25 14.25
N ASN A 115 6.58 12.34 15.59
CA ASN A 115 7.72 12.40 16.52
C ASN A 115 8.83 11.36 16.25
N TRP A 116 8.52 10.21 15.63
CA TRP A 116 9.53 9.20 15.28
C TRP A 116 10.42 9.61 14.09
N TYR A 117 9.86 9.98 12.94
CA TYR A 117 10.65 10.38 11.77
C TYR A 117 11.46 11.64 12.05
N GLU A 118 10.88 12.62 12.74
CA GLU A 118 11.59 13.83 13.16
C GLU A 118 12.80 13.49 14.05
N ARG A 119 12.64 12.58 15.02
CA ARG A 119 13.76 12.11 15.86
C ARG A 119 14.82 11.39 15.05
N TRP A 120 14.43 10.54 14.10
CA TRP A 120 15.39 9.81 13.26
C TRP A 120 16.22 10.76 12.39
N LEU A 121 15.61 11.82 11.85
CA LEU A 121 16.28 12.83 11.03
C LEU A 121 17.22 13.77 11.80
N LYS A 122 17.13 13.84 13.13
CA LYS A 122 18.04 14.67 13.95
C LYS A 122 19.49 14.19 13.91
N GLU A 123 19.73 12.95 13.52
CA GLU A 123 21.06 12.43 13.26
C GLU A 123 21.46 12.80 11.83
N THR A 124 22.48 13.66 11.66
CA THR A 124 22.90 14.20 10.35
C THR A 124 23.12 13.12 9.29
N HIS A 125 23.73 12.00 9.68
CA HIS A 125 23.98 10.87 8.79
C HIS A 125 22.70 10.22 8.24
N HIS A 126 21.56 10.33 8.94
CA HIS A 126 20.28 9.80 8.49
C HIS A 126 19.58 10.72 7.48
N ALA A 127 19.64 12.04 7.69
CA ALA A 127 19.04 13.00 6.75
C ALA A 127 19.72 12.92 5.37
N GLU A 128 21.05 12.77 5.34
CA GLU A 128 21.83 12.58 4.12
C GLU A 128 21.53 11.24 3.40
N MET A 129 20.94 10.24 4.08
CA MET A 129 20.53 8.98 3.43
C MET A 129 19.36 9.15 2.46
N LEU A 130 18.44 10.09 2.72
CA LEU A 130 17.26 10.30 1.88
C LEU A 130 17.64 10.62 0.41
N PRO A 131 18.44 11.67 0.11
CA PRO A 131 18.81 11.97 -1.27
C PRO A 131 19.67 10.87 -1.90
N LEU A 132 20.50 10.17 -1.11
CA LEU A 132 21.33 9.07 -1.62
C LEU A 132 20.48 7.87 -2.06
N VAL A 133 19.48 7.49 -1.27
CA VAL A 133 18.53 6.41 -1.62
C VAL A 133 17.71 6.79 -2.84
N LEU A 134 17.17 8.02 -2.86
CA LEU A 134 16.36 8.51 -3.96
C LEU A 134 17.15 8.56 -5.28
N GLU A 135 18.38 9.06 -5.25
CA GLU A 135 19.24 9.13 -6.44
C GLU A 135 19.62 7.75 -6.96
N ARG A 136 19.88 6.80 -6.04
CA ARG A 136 20.18 5.42 -6.45
C ARG A 136 18.99 4.78 -7.16
N ILE A 137 17.76 4.95 -6.65
CA ILE A 137 16.54 4.46 -7.31
C ILE A 137 16.33 5.18 -8.65
N ARG A 138 16.59 6.49 -8.72
CA ARG A 138 16.51 7.23 -9.98
C ARG A 138 17.43 6.62 -11.06
N ARG A 139 18.65 6.26 -10.68
CA ARG A 139 19.66 5.69 -11.59
C ARG A 139 19.44 4.22 -11.92
N GLU A 140 19.14 3.39 -10.92
CA GLU A 140 19.12 1.92 -11.05
C GLU A 140 17.71 1.36 -11.28
N GLY A 141 16.67 2.17 -11.09
CA GLY A 141 15.28 1.73 -11.12
C GLY A 141 14.81 1.18 -9.77
N ALA A 142 13.80 0.31 -9.82
CA ALA A 142 13.17 -0.24 -8.63
C ALA A 142 14.13 -1.10 -7.79
N LEU A 143 14.23 -0.83 -6.47
CA LEU A 143 15.16 -1.51 -5.57
C LEU A 143 14.47 -2.06 -4.32
N LYS A 144 14.99 -3.16 -3.78
CA LYS A 144 14.64 -3.70 -2.46
C LYS A 144 15.65 -3.24 -1.42
N VAL A 145 15.27 -3.33 -0.14
CA VAL A 145 16.18 -3.06 0.99
C VAL A 145 17.50 -3.85 0.90
N SER A 146 17.47 -5.09 0.38
CA SER A 146 18.66 -5.93 0.25
C SER A 146 19.67 -5.42 -0.77
N ALA A 147 19.27 -4.56 -1.71
CA ALA A 147 20.21 -3.88 -2.61
C ALA A 147 21.14 -2.91 -1.86
N PHE A 148 20.82 -2.56 -0.62
CA PHE A 148 21.59 -1.69 0.26
C PHE A 148 22.39 -2.47 1.32
N GLU A 149 22.34 -3.80 1.33
CA GLU A 149 23.08 -4.65 2.29
C GLU A 149 24.51 -4.96 1.83
N ARG A 150 24.78 -4.99 0.52
CA ARG A 150 26.10 -5.31 -0.05
C ARG A 150 26.83 -4.04 -0.47
N GLY A 151 27.88 -3.72 0.26
CA GLY A 151 28.78 -2.59 0.01
C GLY A 151 29.76 -2.82 -1.14
N ASP A 152 29.28 -3.16 -2.33
CA ASP A 152 30.12 -3.20 -3.54
C ASP A 152 30.30 -1.81 -4.17
N HIS A 153 29.78 -0.76 -3.52
CA HIS A 153 29.96 0.63 -3.94
C HIS A 153 31.21 1.24 -3.30
N PRO A 154 32.04 1.99 -4.05
CA PRO A 154 33.29 2.61 -3.54
C PRO A 154 33.08 3.71 -2.47
N GLY A 155 31.88 3.86 -1.92
CA GLY A 155 31.46 4.92 -1.01
C GLY A 155 31.26 4.45 0.44
N GLY A 156 32.27 3.81 1.03
CA GLY A 156 32.55 3.83 2.47
C GLY A 156 31.51 3.29 3.46
N ALA A 157 31.89 3.33 4.75
CA ALA A 157 31.16 2.85 5.94
C ALA A 157 29.76 3.45 6.18
N TRP A 158 29.24 4.20 5.21
CA TRP A 158 27.97 4.93 5.28
C TRP A 158 26.75 4.06 4.97
N TRP A 159 26.91 3.02 4.15
CA TRP A 159 25.79 2.16 3.73
C TRP A 159 25.52 1.07 4.76
N ASN A 160 24.77 1.42 5.80
CA ASN A 160 24.16 0.47 6.72
C ASN A 160 22.72 0.18 6.29
N TRP A 161 22.36 -1.10 6.22
CA TRP A 161 21.03 -1.56 5.80
C TRP A 161 19.90 -1.02 6.68
N ARG A 162 20.15 -0.77 7.97
CA ARG A 162 19.13 -0.26 8.90
C ARG A 162 18.72 1.18 8.56
N PRO A 163 19.63 2.16 8.44
CA PRO A 163 19.32 3.49 7.93
C PRO A 163 18.68 3.49 6.54
N ALA A 164 19.17 2.66 5.61
CA ALA A 164 18.59 2.58 4.26
C ALA A 164 17.14 2.11 4.28
N LYS A 165 16.81 1.12 5.12
CA LYS A 165 15.43 0.67 5.33
C LYS A 165 14.53 1.80 5.83
N VAL A 166 14.99 2.56 6.81
CA VAL A 166 14.20 3.68 7.36
C VAL A 166 14.03 4.78 6.32
N ALA A 167 15.07 5.11 5.54
CA ALA A 167 14.99 6.05 4.44
C ALA A 167 13.97 5.62 3.36
N LEU A 168 13.95 4.33 2.99
CA LEU A 168 12.94 3.80 2.05
C LEU A 168 11.51 3.93 2.59
N GLU A 169 11.29 3.58 3.86
CA GLU A 169 9.97 3.72 4.50
C GLU A 169 9.55 5.18 4.67
N TYR A 170 10.51 6.09 4.94
CA TYR A 170 10.28 7.52 4.95
C TYR A 170 9.84 8.02 3.57
N LEU A 171 10.65 7.81 2.53
CA LEU A 171 10.36 8.29 1.18
C LEU A 171 9.03 7.71 0.65
N TYR A 172 8.71 6.47 1.02
CA TYR A 172 7.40 5.87 0.76
C TYR A 172 6.26 6.56 1.52
N ALA A 173 6.41 6.79 2.83
CA ALA A 173 5.39 7.43 3.65
C ALA A 173 5.09 8.88 3.25
N PHE A 174 6.07 9.59 2.68
CA PHE A 174 5.95 10.98 2.25
C PHE A 174 5.58 11.11 0.76
N GLY A 175 5.53 10.00 0.02
CA GLY A 175 5.02 9.96 -1.36
C GLY A 175 6.08 10.16 -2.45
N ASP A 176 7.37 10.23 -2.10
CA ASP A 176 8.47 10.23 -3.09
C ASP A 176 8.62 8.86 -3.77
N LEU A 177 8.35 7.78 -3.03
CA LEU A 177 8.39 6.40 -3.52
C LEU A 177 7.03 5.72 -3.41
N MET A 178 6.80 4.75 -4.30
CA MET A 178 5.71 3.77 -4.23
C MET A 178 6.24 2.35 -4.23
N ILE A 179 5.40 1.39 -3.80
CA ILE A 179 5.72 -0.03 -3.90
C ILE A 179 5.42 -0.51 -5.32
N ALA A 180 6.49 -0.75 -6.08
CA ALA A 180 6.45 -1.28 -7.44
C ALA A 180 6.08 -2.77 -7.47
N GLY A 181 6.22 -3.46 -6.35
CA GLY A 181 5.80 -4.86 -6.21
C GLY A 181 6.46 -5.52 -5.00
N ARG A 182 6.36 -6.84 -4.94
CA ARG A 182 7.03 -7.65 -3.92
C ARG A 182 7.77 -8.81 -4.53
N GLU A 183 8.90 -9.15 -3.93
CA GLU A 183 9.59 -10.40 -4.20
C GLU A 183 9.89 -11.10 -2.87
N LYS A 184 9.45 -12.35 -2.70
CA LYS A 184 9.57 -13.08 -1.42
C LYS A 184 9.07 -12.25 -0.23
N PHE A 185 7.98 -11.53 -0.45
CA PHE A 185 7.34 -10.60 0.51
C PHE A 185 8.17 -9.37 0.91
N GLN A 186 9.34 -9.16 0.32
CA GLN A 186 10.08 -7.91 0.44
C GLN A 186 9.51 -6.88 -0.54
N ARG A 187 9.25 -5.67 -0.06
CA ARG A 187 8.86 -4.53 -0.88
C ARG A 187 9.97 -4.17 -1.87
N ILE A 188 9.57 -3.89 -3.10
CA ILE A 188 10.37 -3.25 -4.14
C ILE A 188 9.87 -1.81 -4.25
N TYR A 189 10.76 -0.84 -4.05
CA TYR A 189 10.44 0.59 -4.06
C TYR A 189 10.93 1.20 -5.37
N ASP A 190 10.12 2.07 -5.98
CA ASP A 190 10.52 2.89 -7.12
C ASP A 190 9.86 4.27 -6.99
N LEU A 191 10.27 5.22 -7.83
CA LEU A 191 9.72 6.57 -7.86
C LEU A 191 8.22 6.52 -8.09
N THR A 192 7.47 7.32 -7.32
CA THR A 192 6.01 7.42 -7.47
C THR A 192 5.60 7.69 -8.91
N GLU A 193 6.29 8.60 -9.60
CA GLU A 193 6.04 8.94 -11.01
C GLU A 193 6.27 7.79 -12.01
N ARG A 194 7.06 6.77 -11.65
CA ARG A 194 7.29 5.57 -12.49
C ARG A 194 6.29 4.45 -12.19
N VAL A 195 5.72 4.44 -10.99
CA VAL A 195 4.81 3.38 -10.52
C VAL A 195 3.35 3.77 -10.75
N LEU A 196 3.01 5.04 -10.55
CA LEU A 196 1.65 5.56 -10.65
C LEU A 196 1.22 5.65 -12.12
N PRO A 197 0.18 4.90 -12.54
CA PRO A 197 -0.30 4.98 -13.91
C PRO A 197 -0.90 6.35 -14.25
N GLU A 198 -0.75 6.79 -15.50
CA GLU A 198 -1.22 8.10 -15.97
C GLU A 198 -2.73 8.33 -15.82
N TRP A 199 -3.54 7.27 -15.81
CA TRP A 199 -4.99 7.36 -15.67
C TRP A 199 -5.44 7.68 -14.24
N VAL A 200 -4.55 7.58 -13.25
CA VAL A 200 -4.88 7.79 -11.85
C VAL A 200 -5.05 9.28 -11.56
N ASP A 201 -6.17 9.63 -10.96
CA ASP A 201 -6.40 10.99 -10.47
C ASP A 201 -5.44 11.30 -9.31
N SER A 202 -4.47 12.18 -9.57
CA SER A 202 -3.53 12.70 -8.58
C SER A 202 -3.86 14.14 -8.16
N THR A 203 -5.12 14.57 -8.33
CA THR A 203 -5.58 15.86 -7.82
C THR A 203 -5.97 15.72 -6.36
N GLU A 204 -5.43 16.56 -5.49
CA GLU A 204 -5.78 16.50 -4.08
C GLU A 204 -7.27 16.78 -3.88
N PRO A 205 -7.99 15.96 -3.08
CA PRO A 205 -9.40 16.21 -2.79
C PRO A 205 -9.57 17.51 -1.99
N SER A 206 -10.70 18.19 -2.19
CA SER A 206 -11.09 19.30 -1.31
C SER A 206 -11.24 18.79 0.15
N PRO A 207 -11.05 19.62 1.18
CA PRO A 207 -11.14 19.19 2.58
C PRO A 207 -12.44 18.48 2.96
N GLU A 208 -13.56 18.86 2.35
CA GLU A 208 -14.88 18.22 2.49
C GLU A 208 -14.93 16.78 1.94
N ASN A 209 -14.14 16.49 0.91
CA ASN A 209 -14.02 15.18 0.27
C ASN A 209 -12.82 14.36 0.81
N ALA A 210 -11.91 14.98 1.56
CA ALA A 210 -10.73 14.33 2.14
C ALA A 210 -11.06 13.37 3.30
N THR A 211 -12.32 13.32 3.74
CA THR A 211 -12.78 12.45 4.83
C THR A 211 -13.29 11.11 4.32
N VAL A 212 -12.37 10.23 3.94
CA VAL A 212 -12.63 8.78 3.91
C VAL A 212 -11.50 8.08 4.67
N SER A 213 -11.89 7.44 5.79
CA SER A 213 -11.13 6.52 6.64
C SER A 213 -9.80 6.98 7.26
N GLY A 214 -9.81 7.18 8.58
CA GLY A 214 -8.58 7.22 9.37
C GLY A 214 -8.74 7.86 10.74
N SER A 215 -9.40 7.14 11.66
CA SER A 215 -9.29 7.40 13.10
C SER A 215 -7.83 7.55 13.50
N SER A 216 -7.53 8.58 14.28
CA SER A 216 -6.28 8.74 15.01
C SER A 216 -5.88 7.42 15.67
N ALA A 217 -4.67 6.93 15.37
CA ALA A 217 -3.97 5.96 16.18
C ALA A 217 -2.46 6.18 15.99
N VAL A 218 -1.86 6.92 16.93
CA VAL A 218 -0.84 6.51 17.91
C VAL A 218 0.58 6.75 17.41
#